data_AF-A0A542DCQ1-F1
#
_entry.id   AF-A0A542DCQ1-F1
#
_cell.length_a   1.000
_cell.length_b   1.000
_cell.length_c   1.000
_cell.angle_alpha   90.00
_cell.angle_beta   90.00
_cell.angle_gamma   90.00
#
_symmetry.space_group_name_H-M   'P 1'
#
loop_
_entity.id
_entity.type
_entity.pdbx_description
1 polymer ?
#
loop_
_entity_poly.entity_id
_entity_poly.type
_entity_poly.pdbx_seq_one_letter_code
_entity_poly.pdbx_strand_id
1 'polypeptide(L)' 'MGATAIRRWLAPVSYQDWPADLLPEALRDGNPLGIPRRENGTPVPGYS' A
#
# COMPACT_ATOMS: atom_id res chain seq x y z
N MET A 1 12.30 11.91 18.41
CA MET A 1 11.36 10.79 18.15
C MET A 1 10.32 11.31 17.16
N GLY A 2 9.97 10.56 16.12
CA GLY A 2 8.97 10.99 15.12
C GLY A 2 8.26 9.78 14.52
N ALA A 3 7.11 9.99 13.85
CA ALA A 3 6.27 8.93 13.30
C ALA A 3 7.02 7.95 12.39
N THR A 4 8.15 8.35 11.82
CA THR A 4 9.02 7.51 10.98
C THR A 4 9.70 6.35 11.72
N ALA A 5 9.79 6.39 13.07
CA ALA A 5 10.42 5.35 13.87
C ALA A 5 9.72 3.99 13.75
N ILE A 6 8.42 3.97 13.37
CA ILE A 6 7.66 2.73 13.16
C ILE A 6 8.28 1.82 12.10
N ARG A 7 8.96 2.40 11.09
CA ARG A 7 9.55 1.64 9.97
C ARG A 7 10.64 0.65 10.40
N ARG A 8 11.19 0.76 11.61
CA ARG A 8 12.20 -0.16 12.15
C ARG A 8 11.65 -1.57 12.40
N TRP A 9 10.33 -1.71 12.49
CA TRP A 9 9.64 -2.94 12.85
C TRP A 9 8.76 -3.47 11.71
N LEU A 10 8.86 -2.89 10.51
CA LEU A 10 8.11 -3.29 9.33
C LEU A 10 9.05 -3.94 8.32
N ALA A 11 8.60 -5.03 7.68
CA ALA A 11 9.28 -5.66 6.57
C ALA A 11 8.44 -5.50 5.29
N PRO A 12 9.04 -5.11 4.15
CA PRO A 12 8.31 -5.06 2.89
C PRO A 12 8.00 -6.47 2.37
N VAL A 13 6.81 -6.63 1.76
CA VAL A 13 6.36 -7.88 1.13
C VAL A 13 5.80 -7.55 -0.25
N SER A 14 6.11 -8.40 -1.23
CA SER A 14 5.60 -8.32 -2.59
C SER A 14 4.63 -9.46 -2.87
N TYR A 15 3.55 -9.17 -3.59
CA TYR A 15 2.54 -10.13 -4.03
C TYR A 15 2.52 -10.15 -5.56
N GLN A 16 2.64 -11.33 -6.17
CA GLN A 16 2.67 -11.49 -7.63
C GLN A 16 1.67 -12.56 -8.07
N ASP A 17 0.82 -12.23 -9.04
CA ASP A 17 -0.19 -13.14 -9.60
C ASP A 17 -1.19 -13.70 -8.56
N TRP A 18 -1.51 -12.91 -7.53
CA TRP A 18 -2.50 -13.27 -6.52
C TRP A 18 -3.93 -12.93 -6.97
N PRO A 19 -4.93 -13.79 -6.68
CA PRO A 19 -6.34 -13.42 -6.82
C PRO A 19 -6.68 -12.19 -5.98
N ALA A 20 -7.52 -11.29 -6.52
CA ALA A 20 -7.87 -10.01 -5.88
C ALA A 20 -8.43 -10.18 -4.45
N ASP A 21 -9.23 -11.21 -4.25
CA ASP A 21 -9.90 -11.51 -2.98
C ASP A 21 -8.92 -11.90 -1.86
N LEU A 22 -7.76 -12.42 -2.24
CA LEU A 22 -6.68 -12.83 -1.33
C LEU A 22 -5.65 -11.72 -1.09
N LEU A 23 -5.66 -10.65 -1.89
CA LEU A 23 -4.79 -9.51 -1.65
C LEU A 23 -5.21 -8.75 -0.38
N PRO A 24 -4.25 -8.21 0.38
CA PRO A 24 -4.53 -7.21 1.40
C PRO A 24 -5.29 -6.03 0.81
N GLU A 25 -6.27 -5.47 1.53
CA GLU A 25 -7.11 -4.36 1.05
C GLU A 25 -6.29 -3.16 0.56
N ALA A 26 -5.17 -2.87 1.21
CA ALA A 26 -4.23 -1.81 0.83
C ALA A 26 -3.66 -1.96 -0.60
N LEU A 27 -3.59 -3.19 -1.12
CA LEU A 27 -3.05 -3.52 -2.44
C LEU A 27 -4.14 -3.81 -3.49
N ARG A 28 -5.42 -3.83 -3.11
CA ARG A 28 -6.52 -4.08 -4.05
C ARG A 28 -6.72 -2.90 -5.00
N ASP A 29 -7.25 -3.23 -6.18
CA ASP A 29 -7.66 -2.24 -7.18
C ASP A 29 -8.72 -1.28 -6.62
N GLY A 30 -8.76 -0.06 -7.16
CA GLY A 30 -9.69 0.98 -6.72
C GLY A 30 -9.31 1.69 -5.40
N ASN A 31 -8.22 1.28 -4.74
CA ASN A 31 -7.76 1.88 -3.47
C ASN A 31 -8.87 1.95 -2.41
N PRO A 32 -9.46 0.81 -1.99
CA PRO A 32 -10.63 0.82 -1.11
C PRO A 32 -10.38 1.54 0.23
N LEU A 33 -9.12 1.64 0.66
CA LEU A 33 -8.73 2.32 1.90
C LEU A 33 -8.42 3.82 1.71
N GLY A 34 -8.37 4.32 0.48
CA GLY A 34 -8.02 5.72 0.22
C GLY A 34 -6.65 6.10 0.81
N ILE A 35 -5.65 5.22 0.69
CA ILE A 35 -4.31 5.51 1.22
C ILE A 35 -3.39 6.06 0.11
N PRO A 36 -2.38 6.88 0.44
CA PRO A 36 -1.37 7.29 -0.53
C PRO A 36 -0.61 6.07 -1.08
N ARG A 37 -0.47 5.98 -2.40
CA ARG A 37 0.24 4.88 -3.08
C ARG A 37 1.22 5.42 -4.10
N ARG A 38 2.08 4.55 -4.62
CA ARG A 38 2.88 4.82 -5.82
C ARG A 38 2.50 3.79 -6.87
N GLU A 39 2.12 4.27 -8.04
CA GLU A 39 1.78 3.44 -9.20
C GLU A 39 2.78 3.79 -10.30
N ASN A 40 3.52 2.80 -10.80
CA ASN A 40 4.60 2.99 -11.78
C ASN A 40 5.58 4.11 -11.40
N GLY A 41 5.92 4.22 -10.11
CA GLY A 41 6.82 5.24 -9.57
C GLY A 41 6.18 6.60 -9.28
N THR A 42 4.96 6.86 -9.77
CA THR A 42 4.26 8.13 -9.59
C THR A 42 3.40 8.12 -8.33
N PRO A 43 3.46 9.14 -7.45
CA PRO A 43 2.57 9.26 -6.30
C PRO A 43 1.11 9.40 -6.75
N VAL A 44 0.22 8.61 -6.14
CA VAL A 44 -1.24 8.69 -6.31
C VAL A 44 -1.85 9.15 -4.99
N PRO A 45 -2.70 10.20 -4.98
CA PRO A 45 -3.34 10.69 -3.75
C PRO A 45 -4.29 9.64 -3.15
N GLY A 46 -4.40 9.63 -1.82
CA GLY A 46 -5.28 8.70 -1.11
C GLY A 46 -6.74 9.16 -1.03
N TYR A 47 -7.03 10.40 -1.35
CA TYR A 47 -8.35 10.99 -1.17
C TYR A 47 -8.89 11.38 -2.54
N SER A 48 -10.15 10.99 -2.82
CA SER A 48 -10.97 11.57 -3.89
C SER A 48 -11.38 13.00 -3.55
#